data_AF-A0A2L2Z6W1-F1
#
_entry.id   AF-A0A2L2Z6W1-F1
#
_cell.length_a   1.000
_cell.length_b   1.000
_cell.length_c   1.000
_cell.angle_alpha   90.00
_cell.angle_beta   90.00
_cell.angle_gamma   90.00
#
_symmetry.space_group_name_H-M   'P 1'
#
loop_
_entity.id
_entity.type
_entity.pdbx_description
1 polymer ?
#
loop_
_entity_poly.entity_id
_entity_poly.type
_entity_poly.pdbx_seq_one_letter_code
_entity_poly.pdbx_strand_id
1 'polypeptide(L)' 'TSLISALHRGVIERKPEEFTISCLNDIHSLYPTYLGNPFYAGFGDKIDANWAYRAVGVPLARAVTINHRGEL' A
#
# COMPACT_ATOMS: atom_id res chain seq x y z
N THR A 1 -13.33 -7.15 3.48
CA THR A 1 -13.97 -5.83 3.62
C THR A 1 -14.94 -5.60 2.47
N SER A 2 -16.07 -4.92 2.66
CA SER A 2 -17.00 -4.60 1.55
C SER A 2 -16.52 -3.36 0.78
N LEU A 3 -16.84 -3.27 -0.52
CA LEU A 3 -16.49 -2.12 -1.37
C LEU A 3 -16.97 -0.78 -0.76
N ILE A 4 -18.19 -0.77 -0.20
CA ILE A 4 -18.78 0.43 0.39
C ILE A 4 -18.01 0.89 1.63
N SER A 5 -17.56 -0.04 2.48
CA SER A 5 -16.80 0.32 3.69
C SER A 5 -15.37 0.73 3.37
N ALA A 6 -14.78 0.16 2.31
CA ALA A 6 -13.50 0.59 1.79
C ALA A 6 -13.59 2.03 1.22
N LEU A 7 -14.62 2.33 0.42
CA LEU A 7 -14.88 3.67 -0.11
C LEU A 7 -15.08 4.71 1.02
N HIS A 8 -15.83 4.35 2.07
CA HIS A 8 -16.03 5.24 3.22
C HIS A 8 -14.71 5.63 3.89
N ARG A 9 -13.82 4.67 4.16
CA ARG A 9 -12.50 4.98 4.76
C ARG A 9 -11.62 5.83 3.86
N GLY A 10 -11.54 5.48 2.57
CA GLY A 10 -10.68 6.18 1.62
C GLY A 10 -11.16 7.60 1.28
N VAL A 11 -12.48 7.80 1.17
CA VAL A 11 -13.07 9.04 0.63
C VAL A 11 -13.70 9.91 1.71
N ILE A 12 -14.43 9.33 2.66
CA ILE A 12 -15.19 10.06 3.68
C ILE A 12 -14.32 10.34 4.90
N GLU A 13 -13.66 9.31 5.45
CA GLU A 13 -12.77 9.47 6.62
C GLU A 13 -11.43 10.12 6.25
N ARG A 14 -11.11 10.22 4.95
CA ARG A 14 -9.91 10.89 4.42
C ARG A 14 -8.61 10.33 5.01
N LYS A 15 -8.57 9.02 5.24
CA LYS A 15 -7.37 8.28 5.68
C LYS A 15 -6.86 7.36 4.57
N PRO A 16 -6.29 7.91 3.49
CA PRO A 16 -5.85 7.13 2.35
C PRO A 16 -4.78 6.08 2.70
N GLU A 17 -3.94 6.34 3.70
CA GLU A 17 -2.91 5.43 4.19
C GLU A 17 -3.49 4.17 4.85
N GLU A 18 -4.46 4.30 5.75
CA GLU A 18 -5.13 3.15 6.38
C GLU A 18 -5.90 2.31 5.35
N PHE A 19 -6.55 2.98 4.40
CA PHE A 19 -7.21 2.32 3.27
C PHE A 19 -6.22 1.53 2.43
N THR A 20 -5.10 2.15 2.02
CA THR A 20 -4.09 1.52 1.17
C THR A 20 -3.47 0.30 1.86
N ILE A 21 -3.13 0.42 3.14
CA ILE A 21 -2.61 -0.70 3.94
C ILE A 21 -3.64 -1.83 4.03
N SER A 22 -4.92 -1.53 4.25
CA SER A 22 -5.97 -2.56 4.27
C SER A 22 -6.08 -3.28 2.92
N CYS A 23 -6.05 -2.55 1.80
CA CYS A 23 -6.09 -3.16 0.47
C CYS A 23 -4.87 -4.03 0.18
N LEU A 24 -3.67 -3.57 0.55
CA LEU A 24 -2.44 -4.37 0.37
C LEU A 24 -2.45 -5.63 1.24
N ASN A 25 -2.98 -5.57 2.47
CA ASN A 25 -3.16 -6.76 3.31
C ASN A 25 -4.20 -7.73 2.75
N ASP A 26 -5.31 -7.22 2.22
CA ASP A 26 -6.32 -8.05 1.54
C ASP A 26 -5.67 -8.81 0.37
N ILE A 27 -4.85 -8.14 -0.46
CA ILE A 27 -4.07 -8.79 -1.53
C ILE A 27 -3.04 -9.79 -0.96
N HIS A 28 -2.29 -9.43 0.08
CA HIS A 28 -1.32 -10.32 0.72
C HIS A 28 -1.97 -11.63 1.17
N SER A 29 -3.20 -11.57 1.72
CA SER A 29 -3.93 -12.74 2.21
C SER A 29 -4.37 -13.72 1.12
N LEU A 30 -4.32 -13.33 -0.16
CA LEU A 30 -4.58 -14.22 -1.29
C LEU A 30 -3.42 -15.18 -1.58
N TYR A 31 -2.22 -14.90 -1.05
CA TYR A 31 -1.02 -15.68 -1.31
C TYR A 31 -0.72 -16.65 -0.16
N PRO A 32 -0.22 -17.87 -0.45
CA PRO A 32 0.21 -18.80 0.58
C PRO A 32 1.34 -18.22 1.44
N THR A 33 1.16 -18.27 2.76
CA THR A 33 2.10 -17.67 3.73
C THR A 33 3.51 -18.26 3.68
N TYR A 34 3.65 -19.53 3.27
CA TYR A 34 4.95 -20.20 3.16
C TYR A 34 5.81 -19.72 1.97
N LEU A 35 5.22 -18.99 1.01
CA LEU A 35 5.94 -18.41 -0.13
C LEU A 35 6.58 -17.06 0.20
N GLY A 36 6.35 -16.54 1.42
CA GLY A 36 6.86 -15.25 1.86
C GLY A 36 5.99 -14.08 1.40
N ASN A 37 6.58 -12.88 1.38
CA ASN A 37 5.87 -11.66 1.00
C ASN A 37 5.66 -11.61 -0.53
N PRO A 38 4.41 -11.52 -1.02
CA PRO A 38 4.13 -11.42 -2.45
C PRO A 38 4.56 -10.07 -3.05
N PHE A 39 4.79 -9.05 -2.23
CA PHE A 39 5.21 -7.73 -2.69
C PHE A 39 6.74 -7.62 -2.79
N TYR A 40 7.23 -7.41 -4.00
CA TYR A 40 8.66 -7.18 -4.25
C TYR A 40 9.08 -5.72 -4.05
N ALA A 41 8.28 -4.77 -4.55
CA ALA A 41 8.55 -3.34 -4.54
C ALA A 41 7.25 -2.54 -4.51
N GLY A 42 7.34 -1.25 -4.19
CA GLY A 42 6.20 -0.33 -4.15
C GLY A 42 6.55 1.02 -4.76
N PHE A 43 5.58 1.62 -5.47
CA PHE A 43 5.72 2.93 -6.09
C PHE A 43 4.54 3.82 -5.68
N GLY A 44 4.80 5.08 -5.40
CA GLY A 44 3.76 6.06 -5.10
C GLY A 44 4.20 7.49 -5.39
N ASP A 45 3.26 8.42 -5.39
CA ASP A 45 3.46 9.85 -5.66
C ASP A 45 3.63 10.68 -4.38
N LYS A 46 3.27 10.10 -3.23
CA LYS A 46 3.36 10.71 -1.89
C LYS A 46 4.27 9.90 -0.98
N ILE A 47 4.87 10.58 -0.01
CA ILE A 47 5.72 9.94 0.99
C ILE A 47 4.97 8.88 1.82
N ASP A 48 3.66 9.10 2.03
CA ASP A 48 2.78 8.17 2.76
C ASP A 48 2.66 6.80 2.06
N ALA A 49 2.90 6.74 0.74
CA ALA A 49 2.93 5.47 0.01
C ALA A 49 4.06 4.57 0.52
N ASN A 50 5.23 5.13 0.88
CA ASN A 50 6.34 4.35 1.43
C ASN A 50 5.96 3.72 2.78
N TRP A 51 5.13 4.40 3.58
CA TRP A 51 4.63 3.84 4.85
C TRP A 51 3.68 2.67 4.60
N ALA A 52 2.79 2.78 3.60
CA ALA A 52 1.88 1.70 3.26
C ALA A 52 2.62 0.44 2.78
N TYR A 53 3.61 0.59 1.91
CA TYR A 53 4.43 -0.55 1.45
C TYR A 53 5.29 -1.15 2.55
N ARG A 54 5.85 -0.31 3.44
CA ARG A 54 6.59 -0.79 4.61
C ARG A 54 5.70 -1.59 5.56
N ALA A 55 4.45 -1.16 5.75
CA ALA A 55 3.49 -1.85 6.62
C ALA A 55 3.17 -3.29 6.14
N VAL A 56 3.30 -3.56 4.84
CA VAL A 56 3.14 -4.91 4.25
C VAL A 56 4.46 -5.59 3.93
N GLY A 57 5.56 -5.15 4.55
CA GLY A 57 6.84 -5.86 4.52
C GLY A 57 7.73 -5.59 3.30
N VAL A 58 7.45 -4.56 2.50
CA VAL A 58 8.38 -4.10 1.45
C VAL A 58 9.49 -3.26 2.10
N PRO A 59 10.79 -3.58 1.90
CA PRO A 59 11.88 -2.77 2.42
C PRO A 59 11.87 -1.36 1.83
N LEU A 60 12.26 -0.35 2.62
CA LEU A 60 12.33 1.05 2.16
C LEU A 60 13.19 1.24 0.92
N ALA A 61 14.28 0.47 0.77
CA ALA A 61 15.13 0.49 -0.43
C ALA A 61 14.39 0.07 -1.72
N ARG A 62 13.20 -0.51 -1.62
CA ARG A 62 12.31 -0.93 -2.72
C ARG A 62 10.95 -0.23 -2.68
N ALA A 63 10.78 0.78 -1.84
CA ALA A 63 9.59 1.62 -1.79
C ALA A 63 9.97 3.02 -2.29
N VAL A 64 9.50 3.38 -3.48
CA VAL A 64 9.97 4.55 -4.21
C VAL A 64 8.85 5.57 -4.32
N THR A 65 9.16 6.82 -4.01
CA THR A 65 8.27 7.96 -4.28
C THR A 65 8.70 8.64 -5.57
N ILE A 66 7.78 8.86 -6.50
CA ILE A 66 8.05 9.51 -7.78
C ILE A 66 7.37 10.87 -7.80
N ASN A 67 8.11 11.93 -8.06
CA ASN A 67 7.53 13.26 -8.15
C ASN A 67 6.86 13.52 -9.52
N HIS A 68 6.17 14.66 -9.64
CA HIS A 68 5.44 15.04 -10.87
C HIS A 68 6.32 15.22 -12.12
N ARG A 69 7.64 15.33 -11.96
CA ARG A 69 8.62 15.38 -13.06
C ARG A 69 9.17 14.00 -13.44
N GLY A 70 8.76 12.94 -12.75
CA GLY A 70 9.26 11.58 -12.94
C GLY A 70 10.59 11.29 -12.26
N GLU A 71 11.03 12.16 -11.34
CA GLU A 71 12.26 11.95 -10.55
C GLU A 71 11.94 11.14 -9.29
N LEU A 72 12.91 10.33 -8.85
CA LEU A 72 12.85 9.53 -7.62
C LEU A 72 13.30 10.34 -6.39
#